data_AF-A0A5J6PDH4-F1
#
_entry.id   AF-A0A5J6PDH4-F1
#
_cell.length_a   1.000
_cell.length_b   1.000
_cell.length_c   1.000
_cell.angle_alpha   90.00
_cell.angle_beta   90.00
_cell.angle_gamma   90.00
#
_symmetry.space_group_name_H-M   'P 1'
#
loop_
_entity.id
_entity.type
_entity.pdbx_description
1 polymer ?
#
loop_
_entity_poly.entity_id
_entity_poly.type
_entity_poly.pdbx_seq_one_letter_code
_entity_poly.pdbx_strand_id
1 'polypeptide(L)'
;MKAFYWAFLLIFTASSLANTIDTDLQELEKTLGSYPPAIENEAQQKEITKKYELLKKKLDSLLKSDPKNESALYQRGLLQTFGHNMDHPDSWRGADEDLKNVLRLNPSNVRAILDLANLYVNSDPTLAPAAEILYKSAQCFLDPAPDEEAQRGLFFAYYYQGKVPLAYKQALILKNSWPENGYDKLIDMTASVLKRNNEITPNYQADKLVHTSCEKPDSTT
;
A
#
# COMPACT_ATOMS: atom_id res chain seq x y z
N MET A 1 13.06 15.59 -57.26
CA MET A 1 12.02 16.23 -56.42
C MET A 1 11.03 15.18 -55.96
N LYS A 2 11.15 14.70 -54.71
CA LYS A 2 10.08 14.15 -53.84
C LYS A 2 10.73 13.41 -52.66
N ALA A 3 9.98 13.38 -51.56
CA ALA A 3 10.19 12.67 -50.29
C ALA A 3 11.11 13.38 -49.28
N PHE A 4 10.50 13.86 -48.19
CA PHE A 4 10.94 13.69 -46.79
C PHE A 4 10.13 14.64 -45.89
N TYR A 5 8.92 14.28 -45.44
CA TYR A 5 8.24 14.95 -44.30
C TYR A 5 7.00 14.16 -43.85
N TRP A 6 7.16 13.08 -43.06
CA TRP A 6 6.06 12.42 -42.33
C TRP A 6 6.55 11.65 -41.09
N ALA A 7 7.20 12.32 -40.13
CA ALA A 7 7.68 11.65 -38.91
C ALA A 7 7.65 12.52 -37.63
N PHE A 8 6.68 13.43 -37.48
CA PHE A 8 6.64 14.32 -36.30
C PHE A 8 5.34 14.33 -35.49
N LEU A 9 4.37 13.42 -35.75
CA LEU A 9 3.02 13.52 -35.15
C LEU A 9 2.63 12.41 -34.14
N LEU A 10 3.59 11.71 -33.51
CA LEU A 10 3.28 10.57 -32.62
C LEU A 10 3.67 10.74 -31.14
N ILE A 11 4.30 11.85 -30.74
CA ILE A 11 4.81 11.99 -29.36
C ILE A 11 3.79 12.63 -28.40
N PHE A 12 2.71 13.26 -28.89
CA PHE A 12 1.77 13.98 -28.02
C PHE A 12 0.66 13.13 -27.38
N THR A 13 0.44 11.87 -27.78
CA THR A 13 -0.72 11.08 -27.32
C THR A 13 -0.47 10.24 -26.07
N ALA A 14 0.77 9.79 -25.82
CA ALA A 14 1.07 8.90 -24.69
C ALA A 14 1.04 9.65 -23.34
N SER A 15 1.60 10.87 -23.28
CA SER A 15 1.63 11.68 -22.06
C SER A 15 0.24 12.13 -21.62
N SER A 16 -0.69 12.38 -22.55
CA SER A 16 -2.07 12.74 -22.18
C SER A 16 -2.81 11.58 -21.51
N LEU A 17 -2.57 10.34 -21.95
CA LEU A 17 -3.26 9.17 -21.40
C LEU A 17 -2.78 8.85 -19.97
N ALA A 18 -1.47 8.86 -19.73
CA ALA A 18 -0.91 8.60 -18.39
C ALA A 18 -1.48 9.57 -17.35
N ASN A 19 -1.51 10.87 -17.67
CA ASN A 19 -2.06 11.90 -16.78
C ASN A 19 -3.54 11.67 -16.44
N THR A 20 -4.34 11.15 -17.39
CA THR A 20 -5.76 10.83 -17.12
C THR A 20 -5.92 9.65 -16.17
N ILE A 21 -5.06 8.63 -16.25
CA ILE A 21 -5.14 7.46 -15.37
C ILE A 21 -4.82 7.83 -13.93
N ASP A 22 -3.76 8.62 -13.70
CA ASP A 22 -3.40 9.06 -12.35
C ASP A 22 -4.49 9.95 -11.74
N THR A 23 -5.12 10.80 -12.55
CA THR A 23 -6.25 11.63 -12.10
C THR A 23 -7.47 10.77 -11.74
N ASP A 24 -7.82 9.80 -12.58
CA ASP A 24 -8.94 8.88 -12.34
C ASP A 24 -8.68 8.05 -11.05
N LEU A 25 -7.45 7.60 -10.81
CA LEU A 25 -7.04 6.89 -9.58
C LEU A 25 -7.19 7.76 -8.33
N GLN A 26 -6.65 8.98 -8.35
CA GLN A 26 -6.75 9.92 -7.22
C GLN A 26 -8.19 10.31 -6.91
N GLU A 27 -9.07 10.36 -7.91
CA GLU A 27 -10.49 10.58 -7.69
C GLU A 27 -11.14 9.40 -6.97
N LEU A 28 -10.86 8.17 -7.42
CA LEU A 28 -11.39 6.95 -6.79
C LEU A 28 -10.85 6.75 -5.38
N GLU A 29 -9.58 7.02 -5.14
CA GLU A 29 -8.91 6.87 -3.84
C GLU A 29 -9.63 7.64 -2.73
N LYS A 30 -10.14 8.84 -3.02
CA LYS A 30 -10.88 9.66 -2.03
C LYS A 30 -12.11 8.96 -1.46
N THR A 31 -12.71 8.05 -2.24
CA THR A 31 -13.91 7.32 -1.81
C THR A 31 -13.61 5.86 -1.47
N LEU A 32 -12.65 5.24 -2.15
CA LEU A 32 -12.38 3.81 -2.08
C LEU A 32 -11.05 3.44 -1.41
N GLY A 33 -10.20 4.42 -1.10
CA GLY A 33 -8.86 4.18 -0.54
C GLY A 33 -8.86 3.70 0.90
N SER A 34 -10.01 3.69 1.57
CA SER A 34 -10.18 3.18 2.93
C SER A 34 -11.30 2.15 3.00
N TYR A 35 -11.22 1.26 3.98
CA TYR A 35 -12.29 0.33 4.32
C TYR A 35 -12.96 0.71 5.65
N PRO A 36 -14.30 0.76 5.72
CA PRO A 36 -15.22 0.64 4.60
C PRO A 36 -15.11 1.85 3.64
N PRO A 37 -15.46 1.69 2.35
CA PRO A 37 -15.43 2.79 1.39
C PRO A 37 -16.46 3.86 1.77
N ALA A 38 -16.13 5.12 1.52
CA ALA A 38 -16.93 6.30 1.87
C ALA A 38 -18.09 6.54 0.86
N ILE A 39 -18.86 5.49 0.58
CA ILE A 39 -20.01 5.53 -0.32
C ILE A 39 -21.27 5.89 0.49
N GLU A 40 -21.91 6.99 0.13
CA GLU A 40 -23.05 7.56 0.83
C GLU A 40 -24.38 6.88 0.47
N ASN A 41 -24.53 6.46 -0.79
CA ASN A 41 -25.79 5.92 -1.31
C ASN A 41 -25.59 5.05 -2.57
N GLU A 42 -26.65 4.34 -2.97
CA GLU A 42 -26.66 3.42 -4.11
C GLU A 42 -26.36 4.12 -5.46
N ALA A 43 -26.79 5.38 -5.63
CA ALA A 43 -26.52 6.12 -6.86
C ALA A 43 -25.01 6.42 -7.00
N GLN A 44 -24.37 6.87 -5.92
CA GLN A 44 -22.92 7.07 -5.88
C GLN A 44 -22.18 5.74 -6.09
N GLN A 45 -22.64 4.64 -5.47
CA GLN A 45 -22.07 3.31 -5.69
C GLN A 45 -22.04 2.95 -7.18
N LYS A 46 -23.18 3.10 -7.87
CA LYS A 46 -23.31 2.81 -9.31
C LYS A 46 -22.36 3.65 -10.16
N GLU A 47 -22.22 4.94 -9.85
CA GLU A 47 -21.30 5.84 -10.57
C GLU A 47 -19.84 5.45 -10.34
N ILE A 48 -19.46 5.14 -9.11
CA ILE A 48 -18.10 4.75 -8.76
C ILE A 48 -17.74 3.40 -9.38
N THR A 49 -18.63 2.40 -9.30
CA THR A 49 -18.43 1.10 -9.99
C THR A 49 -18.22 1.31 -11.49
N LYS A 50 -18.99 2.20 -12.12
CA LYS A 50 -18.81 2.52 -13.55
C LYS A 50 -17.44 3.15 -13.85
N LYS A 51 -16.97 4.08 -13.00
CA LYS A 51 -15.64 4.70 -13.14
C LYS A 51 -14.53 3.67 -12.96
N TYR A 52 -14.63 2.83 -11.93
CA TYR A 52 -13.73 1.71 -11.66
C TYR A 52 -13.60 0.77 -12.88
N GLU A 53 -14.73 0.27 -13.40
CA GLU A 53 -14.74 -0.64 -14.55
C GLU A 53 -14.15 -0.02 -15.81
N LEU A 54 -14.44 1.26 -16.06
CA LEU A 54 -13.88 1.97 -17.20
C LEU A 54 -12.35 2.10 -17.08
N LEU A 55 -11.85 2.49 -15.91
CA LEU A 55 -10.42 2.63 -15.66
C LEU A 55 -9.71 1.27 -15.74
N LYS A 56 -10.30 0.23 -15.16
CA LYS A 56 -9.78 -1.14 -15.24
C LYS A 56 -9.63 -1.59 -16.70
N LYS A 57 -10.64 -1.34 -17.54
CA LYS A 57 -10.59 -1.67 -18.98
C LYS A 57 -9.48 -0.91 -19.72
N LYS A 58 -9.21 0.36 -19.37
CA LYS A 58 -8.09 1.13 -19.94
C LYS A 58 -6.75 0.46 -19.59
N LEU A 59 -6.55 0.12 -18.32
CA LEU A 59 -5.34 -0.53 -17.83
C LEU A 59 -5.14 -1.93 -18.41
N ASP A 60 -6.21 -2.73 -18.50
CA ASP A 60 -6.20 -4.04 -19.16
C ASP A 60 -5.78 -3.93 -20.63
N SER A 61 -6.19 -2.87 -21.33
CA SER A 61 -5.79 -2.63 -22.72
C SER A 61 -4.31 -2.28 -22.85
N LEU A 62 -3.76 -1.49 -21.92
CA LEU A 62 -2.33 -1.18 -21.85
C LEU A 62 -1.51 -2.45 -21.61
N LEU A 63 -1.90 -3.26 -20.62
CA LEU A 63 -1.21 -4.50 -20.28
C LEU A 63 -1.35 -5.59 -21.35
N LYS A 64 -2.42 -5.56 -22.16
CA LYS A 64 -2.51 -6.40 -23.35
C LYS A 64 -1.46 -6.02 -24.40
N SER A 65 -1.16 -4.73 -24.55
CA SER A 65 -0.14 -4.27 -25.50
C SER A 65 1.28 -4.43 -24.99
N ASP A 66 1.49 -4.24 -23.69
CA ASP A 66 2.76 -4.43 -23.00
C ASP A 66 2.53 -5.08 -21.63
N PRO A 67 2.61 -6.43 -21.54
CA PRO A 67 2.40 -7.16 -20.29
C PRO A 67 3.44 -6.88 -19.19
N LYS A 68 4.55 -6.21 -19.51
CA LYS A 68 5.62 -5.86 -18.55
C LYS A 68 5.68 -4.37 -18.26
N ASN A 69 4.64 -3.61 -18.64
CA ASN A 69 4.55 -2.21 -18.30
C ASN A 69 4.39 -2.04 -16.77
N GLU A 70 5.50 -1.76 -16.08
CA GLU A 70 5.55 -1.63 -14.62
C GLU A 70 4.53 -0.60 -14.10
N SER A 71 4.41 0.55 -14.78
CA SER A 71 3.46 1.61 -14.38
C SER A 71 2.02 1.14 -14.48
N ALA A 72 1.63 0.49 -15.57
CA ALA A 72 0.27 -0.01 -15.76
C ALA A 72 -0.04 -1.18 -14.81
N LEU A 73 0.95 -2.04 -14.51
CA LEU A 73 0.82 -3.08 -13.49
C LEU A 73 0.58 -2.45 -12.11
N TYR A 74 1.38 -1.46 -11.71
CA TYR A 74 1.21 -0.77 -10.43
C TYR A 74 -0.17 -0.10 -10.34
N GLN A 75 -0.54 0.68 -11.34
CA GLN A 75 -1.83 1.39 -11.38
C GLN A 75 -3.03 0.42 -11.34
N ARG A 76 -2.94 -0.73 -12.01
CA ARG A 76 -4.01 -1.75 -11.94
C ARG A 76 -3.99 -2.49 -10.60
N GLY A 77 -2.83 -2.76 -10.03
CA GLY A 77 -2.68 -3.30 -8.67
C GLY A 77 -3.36 -2.40 -7.65
N LEU A 78 -3.03 -1.10 -7.64
CA LEU A 78 -3.64 -0.09 -6.78
C LEU A 78 -5.16 0.03 -7.02
N LEU A 79 -5.61 0.09 -8.27
CA LEU A 79 -7.04 0.09 -8.56
C LEU A 79 -7.73 -1.13 -7.95
N GLN A 80 -7.14 -2.31 -8.06
CA GLN A 80 -7.72 -3.54 -7.53
C GLN A 80 -7.73 -3.59 -5.99
N THR A 81 -6.87 -2.85 -5.28
CA THR A 81 -7.04 -2.69 -3.81
C THR A 81 -8.32 -1.90 -3.49
N PHE A 82 -8.65 -0.89 -4.30
CA PHE A 82 -9.95 -0.19 -4.19
C PHE A 82 -11.12 -1.12 -4.50
N GLY A 83 -10.97 -1.99 -5.51
CA GLY A 83 -11.93 -3.02 -5.83
C GLY A 83 -12.18 -3.99 -4.67
N HIS A 84 -11.10 -4.39 -3.98
CA HIS A 84 -11.21 -5.24 -2.79
C HIS A 84 -12.03 -4.57 -1.68
N ASN A 85 -11.84 -3.27 -1.43
CA ASN A 85 -12.62 -2.53 -0.43
C ASN A 85 -14.12 -2.45 -0.77
N MET A 86 -14.50 -2.66 -2.03
CA MET A 86 -15.90 -2.71 -2.50
C MET A 86 -16.45 -4.13 -2.64
N ASP A 87 -15.72 -5.17 -2.19
CA ASP A 87 -16.05 -6.58 -2.45
C ASP A 87 -16.17 -6.92 -3.95
N HIS A 88 -15.46 -6.19 -4.80
CA HIS A 88 -15.48 -6.44 -6.25
C HIS A 88 -14.80 -7.79 -6.55
N PRO A 89 -15.44 -8.71 -7.29
CA PRO A 89 -14.93 -10.05 -7.54
C PRO A 89 -13.48 -10.07 -8.01
N ASP A 90 -12.71 -11.02 -7.49
CA ASP A 90 -11.30 -11.28 -7.82
C ASP A 90 -10.30 -10.14 -7.54
N SER A 91 -10.75 -8.98 -7.06
CA SER A 91 -9.90 -7.79 -6.95
C SER A 91 -8.75 -7.98 -5.96
N TRP A 92 -8.96 -8.70 -4.86
CA TRP A 92 -7.88 -9.02 -3.92
C TRP A 92 -6.74 -9.80 -4.61
N ARG A 93 -7.09 -10.88 -5.31
CA ARG A 93 -6.11 -11.74 -6.00
C ARG A 93 -5.43 -10.99 -7.14
N GLY A 94 -6.18 -10.20 -7.89
CA GLY A 94 -5.62 -9.39 -8.97
C GLY A 94 -4.67 -8.31 -8.47
N ALA A 95 -4.97 -7.66 -7.33
CA ALA A 95 -4.06 -6.71 -6.68
C ALA A 95 -2.77 -7.40 -6.22
N ASP A 96 -2.88 -8.55 -5.54
CA ASP A 96 -1.73 -9.35 -5.10
C ASP A 96 -0.81 -9.72 -6.27
N GLU A 97 -1.40 -10.27 -7.34
CA GLU A 97 -0.67 -10.68 -8.55
C GLU A 97 0.05 -9.49 -9.20
N ASP A 98 -0.63 -8.37 -9.42
CA ASP A 98 -0.05 -7.21 -10.11
C ASP A 98 1.04 -6.52 -9.29
N LEU A 99 0.83 -6.33 -7.99
CA LEU A 99 1.84 -5.70 -7.13
C LEU A 99 3.08 -6.58 -7.01
N LYS A 100 2.93 -7.91 -6.90
CA LYS A 100 4.06 -8.84 -7.00
C LYS A 100 4.77 -8.73 -8.35
N ASN A 101 4.04 -8.56 -9.45
CA ASN A 101 4.65 -8.40 -10.77
C ASN A 101 5.48 -7.12 -10.86
N VAL A 102 5.02 -6.01 -10.26
CA VAL A 102 5.79 -4.77 -10.12
C VAL A 102 7.08 -5.04 -9.35
N LEU A 103 7.02 -5.71 -8.20
CA LEU A 103 8.19 -6.00 -7.38
C LEU A 103 9.19 -6.96 -8.06
N ARG A 104 8.72 -7.85 -8.93
CA ARG A 104 9.60 -8.68 -9.78
C ARG A 104 10.35 -7.87 -10.84
N LEU A 105 9.75 -6.78 -11.34
CA LEU A 105 10.38 -5.88 -12.31
C LEU A 105 11.29 -4.86 -11.63
N ASN A 106 10.86 -4.34 -10.49
CA ASN A 106 11.54 -3.33 -9.70
C ASN A 106 11.39 -3.64 -8.19
N PRO A 107 12.33 -4.40 -7.61
CA PRO A 107 12.29 -4.77 -6.20
C PRO A 107 12.38 -3.59 -5.21
N SER A 108 12.80 -2.42 -5.69
CA SER A 108 12.90 -1.19 -4.89
C SER A 108 11.70 -0.25 -5.01
N ASN A 109 10.62 -0.69 -5.67
CA ASN A 109 9.41 0.13 -5.81
C ASN A 109 8.67 0.22 -4.46
N VAL A 110 9.03 1.22 -3.65
CA VAL A 110 8.49 1.43 -2.30
C VAL A 110 6.97 1.48 -2.28
N ARG A 111 6.33 2.15 -3.25
CA ARG A 111 4.87 2.26 -3.27
C ARG A 111 4.22 0.90 -3.43
N ALA A 112 4.71 0.08 -4.36
CA ALA A 112 4.21 -1.29 -4.53
C ALA A 112 4.46 -2.18 -3.30
N ILE A 113 5.59 -1.98 -2.59
CA ILE A 113 5.86 -2.68 -1.33
C ILE A 113 4.81 -2.30 -0.27
N LEU A 114 4.57 -1.01 -0.08
CA LEU A 114 3.62 -0.52 0.92
C LEU A 114 2.18 -0.92 0.58
N ASP A 115 1.76 -0.78 -0.67
CA ASP A 115 0.42 -1.17 -1.13
C ASP A 115 0.18 -2.68 -0.96
N LEU A 116 1.18 -3.53 -1.23
CA LEU A 116 1.07 -4.97 -1.00
C LEU A 116 1.04 -5.32 0.49
N ALA A 117 1.85 -4.65 1.30
CA ALA A 117 1.85 -4.82 2.74
C ALA A 117 0.50 -4.42 3.36
N ASN A 118 -0.06 -3.29 2.90
CA ASN A 118 -1.38 -2.80 3.27
C ASN A 118 -2.47 -3.78 2.87
N LEU A 119 -2.42 -4.34 1.65
CA LEU A 119 -3.35 -5.37 1.21
C LEU A 119 -3.30 -6.58 2.17
N TYR A 120 -2.11 -7.05 2.55
CA TYR A 120 -1.98 -8.21 3.44
C TYR A 120 -2.48 -7.95 4.85
N VAL A 121 -2.06 -6.84 5.47
CA VAL A 121 -2.40 -6.56 6.86
C VAL A 121 -3.89 -6.28 7.04
N ASN A 122 -4.57 -5.73 6.01
CA ASN A 122 -5.98 -5.36 6.10
C ASN A 122 -6.95 -6.46 5.64
N SER A 123 -6.49 -7.48 4.91
CA SER A 123 -7.38 -8.53 4.39
C SER A 123 -7.49 -9.76 5.27
N ASP A 124 -6.37 -10.27 5.81
CA ASP A 124 -6.35 -11.50 6.61
C ASP A 124 -5.22 -11.45 7.66
N PRO A 125 -5.54 -11.55 8.96
CA PRO A 125 -4.54 -11.57 10.04
C PRO A 125 -3.44 -12.65 9.87
N THR A 126 -3.72 -13.74 9.16
CA THR A 126 -2.73 -14.80 8.88
C THR A 126 -1.61 -14.34 7.94
N LEU A 127 -1.84 -13.26 7.18
CA LEU A 127 -0.85 -12.64 6.29
C LEU A 127 0.02 -11.59 6.98
N ALA A 128 -0.24 -11.27 8.25
CA ALA A 128 0.52 -10.29 9.01
C ALA A 128 2.05 -10.55 9.05
N PRO A 129 2.57 -11.80 9.12
CA PRO A 129 4.00 -12.05 8.98
C PRO A 129 4.57 -11.62 7.63
N ALA A 130 3.84 -11.82 6.53
CA ALA A 130 4.28 -11.38 5.20
C ALA A 130 4.25 -9.85 5.09
N ALA A 131 3.22 -9.20 5.65
CA ALA A 131 3.14 -7.75 5.73
C ALA A 131 4.32 -7.15 6.53
N GLU A 132 4.71 -7.77 7.65
CA GLU A 132 5.88 -7.35 8.45
C GLU A 132 7.15 -7.29 7.60
N ILE A 133 7.41 -8.33 6.81
CA ILE A 133 8.59 -8.40 5.93
C ILE A 133 8.56 -7.27 4.90
N LEU A 134 7.41 -7.00 4.30
CA LEU A 134 7.26 -5.93 3.30
C LEU A 134 7.46 -4.55 3.93
N TYR A 135 6.83 -4.23 5.06
CA TYR A 135 7.04 -2.93 5.70
C TYR A 135 8.49 -2.71 6.15
N LYS A 136 9.16 -3.75 6.68
CA LYS A 136 10.62 -3.70 6.96
C LYS A 136 11.43 -3.44 5.69
N SER A 137 11.05 -4.07 4.58
CA SER A 137 11.70 -3.90 3.28
C SER A 137 11.51 -2.50 2.72
N ALA A 138 10.33 -1.88 2.87
CA ALA A 138 10.08 -0.50 2.46
C ALA A 138 11.06 0.47 3.17
N GLN A 139 11.26 0.28 4.47
CA GLN A 139 12.19 1.08 5.27
C GLN A 139 13.64 1.02 4.77
N CYS A 140 14.06 -0.11 4.18
CA CYS A 140 15.38 -0.27 3.60
C CYS A 140 15.66 0.64 2.39
N PHE A 141 14.61 1.05 1.68
CA PHE A 141 14.73 1.85 0.47
C PHE A 141 14.51 3.36 0.71
N LEU A 142 14.18 3.77 1.94
CA LEU A 142 13.85 5.14 2.33
C LEU A 142 14.90 5.84 3.23
N ASP A 143 16.08 5.21 3.38
CA ASP A 143 17.22 5.73 4.17
C ASP A 143 17.53 7.20 3.84
N PRO A 144 17.58 8.13 4.82
CA PRO A 144 17.67 7.90 6.28
C PRO A 144 16.41 8.12 7.11
N ALA A 145 15.30 8.53 6.50
CA ALA A 145 14.10 8.87 7.26
C ALA A 145 13.17 7.65 7.41
N PRO A 146 12.59 7.42 8.60
CA PRO A 146 11.49 6.46 8.72
C PRO A 146 10.29 6.94 7.92
N ASP A 147 9.59 6.00 7.30
CA ASP A 147 8.32 6.29 6.64
C ASP A 147 7.15 5.99 7.56
N GLU A 148 6.28 6.98 7.74
CA GLU A 148 5.18 6.87 8.70
C GLU A 148 4.25 5.71 8.38
N GLU A 149 3.91 5.53 7.11
CA GLU A 149 3.03 4.47 6.65
C GLU A 149 3.64 3.09 6.92
N ALA A 150 4.92 2.91 6.62
CA ALA A 150 5.65 1.68 6.94
C ALA A 150 5.64 1.38 8.45
N GLN A 151 5.93 2.39 9.27
CA GLN A 151 5.97 2.24 10.74
C GLN A 151 4.57 1.95 11.32
N ARG A 152 3.52 2.56 10.77
CA ARG A 152 2.13 2.31 11.15
C ARG A 152 1.70 0.91 10.73
N GLY A 153 2.07 0.50 9.53
CA GLY A 153 1.88 -0.86 9.04
C GLY A 153 2.52 -1.93 9.93
N LEU A 154 3.78 -1.70 10.34
CA LEU A 154 4.49 -2.60 11.27
C LEU A 154 3.76 -2.75 12.61
N PHE A 155 3.16 -1.68 13.13
CA PHE A 155 2.37 -1.77 14.35
C PHE A 155 1.24 -2.81 14.20
N PHE A 156 0.45 -2.72 13.12
CA PHE A 156 -0.66 -3.64 12.88
C PHE A 156 -0.18 -5.06 12.57
N ALA A 157 0.91 -5.20 11.80
CA ALA A 157 1.52 -6.50 11.53
C ALA A 157 1.95 -7.19 12.83
N TYR A 158 2.60 -6.48 13.77
CA TYR A 158 2.94 -7.03 15.08
C TYR A 158 1.69 -7.36 15.92
N TYR A 159 0.71 -6.46 15.93
CA TYR A 159 -0.51 -6.62 16.70
C TYR A 159 -1.29 -7.87 16.29
N TYR A 160 -1.51 -8.09 14.98
CA TYR A 160 -2.23 -9.25 14.46
C TYR A 160 -1.48 -10.58 14.64
N GLN A 161 -0.15 -10.55 14.73
CA GLN A 161 0.65 -11.72 15.08
C GLN A 161 0.63 -12.04 16.59
N GLY A 162 -0.03 -11.23 17.42
CA GLY A 162 0.04 -11.36 18.88
C GLY A 162 1.40 -10.95 19.47
N LYS A 163 2.28 -10.30 18.69
CA LYS A 163 3.56 -9.74 19.14
C LYS A 163 3.33 -8.43 19.91
N VAL A 164 2.47 -8.44 20.92
CA VAL A 164 1.96 -7.25 21.61
C VAL A 164 3.08 -6.37 22.21
N PRO A 165 4.16 -6.91 22.82
CA PRO A 165 5.27 -6.08 23.28
C PRO A 165 5.99 -5.30 22.17
N LEU A 166 6.06 -5.86 20.95
CA LEU A 166 6.63 -5.18 19.78
C LEU A 166 5.65 -4.15 19.21
N ALA A 167 4.36 -4.45 19.16
CA ALA A 167 3.34 -3.47 18.78
C ALA A 167 3.33 -2.27 19.75
N TYR A 168 3.42 -2.50 21.06
CA TYR A 168 3.53 -1.42 22.05
C TYR A 168 4.77 -0.55 21.82
N LYS A 169 5.93 -1.17 21.58
CA LYS A 169 7.16 -0.44 21.20
C LYS A 169 6.94 0.42 19.95
N GLN A 170 6.31 -0.15 18.94
CA GLN A 170 6.06 0.52 17.67
C GLN A 170 5.10 1.72 17.83
N ALA A 171 4.08 1.60 18.69
CA ALA A 171 3.19 2.71 19.01
C ALA A 171 3.93 3.89 19.68
N LEU A 172 4.91 3.60 20.55
CA LEU A 172 5.76 4.63 21.15
C LEU A 172 6.65 5.32 20.11
N ILE A 173 7.23 4.55 19.16
CA ILE A 173 8.00 5.10 18.03
C ILE A 173 7.13 6.06 17.21
N LEU A 174 5.91 5.63 16.88
CA LEU A 174 4.95 6.43 16.11
C LEU A 174 4.60 7.73 16.85
N LYS A 175 4.25 7.67 18.14
CA LYS A 175 3.92 8.84 18.95
C LYS A 175 5.08 9.82 19.07
N ASN A 176 6.32 9.34 19.15
CA ASN A 176 7.49 10.20 19.28
C ASN A 176 7.88 10.85 17.95
N SER A 177 7.73 10.12 16.84
CA SER A 177 8.17 10.58 15.51
C SER A 177 7.12 11.45 14.81
N TRP A 178 5.83 11.19 15.06
CA TRP A 178 4.67 11.89 14.48
C TRP A 178 3.62 12.20 15.57
N PRO A 179 3.95 13.09 16.54
CA PRO A 179 3.12 13.34 17.72
C PRO A 179 1.72 13.90 17.42
N GLU A 180 1.54 14.53 16.25
CA GLU A 180 0.30 15.15 15.78
C GLU A 180 -0.77 14.15 15.34
N ASN A 181 -0.40 12.90 15.03
CA ASN A 181 -1.30 11.91 14.43
C ASN A 181 -2.08 11.05 15.44
N GLY A 182 -2.09 11.45 16.73
CA GLY A 182 -3.00 10.88 17.72
C GLY A 182 -2.72 9.42 18.11
N TYR A 183 -1.46 8.99 18.06
CA TYR A 183 -1.04 7.61 18.34
C TYR A 183 -1.20 7.14 19.79
N ASP A 184 -1.67 7.99 20.70
CA ASP A 184 -1.97 7.63 22.10
C ASP A 184 -2.95 6.45 22.19
N LYS A 185 -3.92 6.36 21.27
CA LYS A 185 -4.87 5.25 21.22
C LYS A 185 -4.21 3.89 20.97
N LEU A 186 -3.15 3.85 20.15
CA LEU A 186 -2.42 2.61 19.87
C LEU A 186 -1.63 2.14 21.11
N ILE A 187 -1.07 3.09 21.86
CA ILE A 187 -0.38 2.86 23.14
C ILE A 187 -1.37 2.31 24.16
N ASP A 188 -2.51 2.97 24.37
CA ASP A 188 -3.54 2.55 25.32
C ASP A 188 -4.10 1.16 25.00
N MET A 189 -4.34 0.90 23.70
CA MET A 189 -4.82 -0.40 23.22
C MET A 189 -3.83 -1.52 23.56
N THR A 190 -2.55 -1.35 23.22
CA THR A 190 -1.54 -2.39 23.44
C THR A 190 -1.17 -2.54 24.92
N ALA A 191 -1.11 -1.45 25.69
CA ALA A 191 -0.93 -1.51 27.14
C ALA A 191 -2.06 -2.28 27.83
N SER A 192 -3.30 -2.07 27.38
CA SER A 192 -4.47 -2.79 27.91
C SER A 192 -4.39 -4.29 27.63
N VAL A 193 -3.90 -4.70 26.46
CA VAL A 193 -3.69 -6.12 26.12
C VAL A 193 -2.59 -6.72 27.00
N LEU A 194 -1.44 -6.05 27.14
CA LEU A 194 -0.34 -6.50 28.01
C LEU A 194 -0.82 -6.71 29.45
N LYS A 195 -1.55 -5.74 29.99
CA LYS A 195 -2.12 -5.83 31.35
C LYS A 195 -3.04 -7.03 31.52
N ARG A 196 -3.92 -7.31 30.53
CA ARG A 196 -4.82 -8.47 30.59
C ARG A 196 -4.08 -9.80 30.53
N ASN A 197 -2.94 -9.84 29.84
CA ASN A 197 -2.09 -11.02 29.75
C ASN A 197 -1.13 -11.17 30.95
N ASN A 198 -1.19 -10.29 31.95
CA ASN A 198 -0.21 -10.17 33.03
C ASN A 198 1.25 -9.96 32.52
N GLU A 199 1.40 -9.36 31.35
CA GLU A 199 2.69 -8.97 30.78
C GLU A 199 3.08 -7.56 31.27
N ILE A 200 4.36 -7.37 31.61
CA ILE A 200 4.89 -6.08 32.04
C ILE A 200 5.00 -5.17 30.81
N THR A 201 4.46 -3.96 30.88
CA THR A 201 4.72 -2.92 29.87
C THR A 201 6.21 -2.62 29.84
N PRO A 202 6.91 -2.91 28.73
CA PRO A 202 8.35 -2.71 28.70
C PRO A 202 8.65 -1.22 28.86
N ASN A 203 9.62 -0.89 29.73
CA ASN A 203 10.08 0.48 29.90
C ASN A 203 11.03 0.83 28.74
N TYR A 204 10.45 1.28 27.63
CA TYR A 204 11.22 1.80 26.52
C TYR A 204 11.57 3.28 26.78
N GLN A 205 12.86 3.57 26.88
CA GLN A 205 13.34 4.95 26.91
C GLN A 205 13.22 5.54 25.51
N ALA A 206 12.42 6.61 25.37
CA ALA A 206 12.06 7.18 24.07
C ALA A 206 13.27 7.67 23.25
N ASP A 207 14.31 8.15 23.93
CA ASP A 207 15.59 8.61 23.34
C ASP A 207 16.44 7.47 22.73
N LYS A 208 16.10 6.21 23.02
CA LYS A 208 16.78 5.01 22.49
C LYS A 208 15.94 4.21 21.51
N LEU A 209 14.76 4.72 21.14
CA LEU A 209 13.93 4.10 20.12
C LEU A 209 14.51 4.36 18.74
N VAL A 210 15.53 3.58 18.37
CA VAL A 210 16.04 3.55 17.00
C VAL A 210 14.99 2.86 16.13
N HIS A 211 14.75 3.39 14.94
CA HIS A 211 13.97 2.72 13.91
C HIS A 211 14.54 1.31 13.70
N THR A 212 13.65 0.33 13.52
CA THR A 212 14.07 -1.05 13.23
C THR A 212 15.07 -1.04 12.08
N SER A 213 16.27 -1.57 12.34
CA SER A 213 17.30 -1.72 11.33
C SER A 213 16.73 -2.44 10.13
N CYS A 214 17.02 -1.93 8.94
CA CYS A 214 16.73 -2.62 7.69
C CYS A 214 17.35 -4.03 7.74
N GLU A 215 16.51 -5.05 7.82
CA GLU A 215 16.88 -6.42 7.47
C GLU A 215 16.52 -6.59 6.00
N LYS A 216 17.53 -6.60 5.13
CA LYS A 216 17.30 -6.86 3.70
C LYS A 216 16.68 -8.26 3.60
N PRO A 217 15.54 -8.44 2.90
CA PRO A 217 14.97 -9.75 2.68
C PRO A 217 16.00 -10.62 1.96
N ASP A 218 16.17 -11.85 2.43
CA ASP A 218 17.09 -12.80 1.82
C ASP A 218 16.64 -13.05 0.37
N SER A 219 17.53 -12.91 -0.60
CA SER A 219 17.17 -12.85 -2.03
C SER A 219 16.74 -14.20 -2.65
N THR A 220 16.29 -15.15 -1.82
CA THR A 220 16.17 -16.57 -2.16
C THR A 220 14.75 -17.15 -2.06
N THR A 221 13.71 -16.34 -1.91
CA THR A 221 12.30 -16.78 -1.91
C THR A 221 11.50 -16.08 -2.99
#